data_AF-A0A1J5TE15-F1
#
_entry.id   AF-A0A1J5TE15-F1
#
_cell.length_a   1.000
_cell.length_b   1.000
_cell.length_c   1.000
_cell.angle_alpha   90.00
_cell.angle_beta   90.00
_cell.angle_gamma   90.00
#
_symmetry.space_group_name_H-M   'P 1'
#
loop_
_entity.id
_entity.type
_entity.pdbx_description
1 polymer ?
#
loop_
_entity_poly.entity_id
_entity_poly.type
_entity_poly.pdbx_seq_one_letter_code
_entity_poly.pdbx_strand_id
1 'polypeptide(L)'
;MLKNLTQLSWYWFLLVFGSLAHLATGKTPKKSHLSVVGLFCKTQGRANDFLSTVLSKIYPPYKIEETSGVLQSLSTKEQDEIQNSLEKDGYHVFKERLSPEFCERILQQSLKVDCFLSGDEVVREKGRNQRAKYDRNNPRAAFYILPEDDITDMKEVQELVCDPTLIKVAQRYLNANPFLVVSA
;
A
#
# COMPACT_ATOMS: atom_id res chain seq x y z
N MET A 1 26.94 25.94 -1.51
CA MET A 1 26.49 25.18 -2.71
C MET A 1 27.21 23.85 -2.86
N LEU A 2 28.56 23.78 -2.84
CA LEU A 2 29.31 22.51 -2.98
C LEU A 2 28.94 21.40 -1.98
N LYS A 3 28.71 21.74 -0.69
CA LYS A 3 28.35 20.74 0.35
C LYS A 3 27.02 20.01 0.07
N ASN A 4 26.10 20.63 -0.67
CA ASN A 4 24.83 19.99 -1.03
C ASN A 4 25.01 19.01 -2.19
N LEU A 5 25.92 19.33 -3.13
CA LEU A 5 26.21 18.48 -4.27
C LEU A 5 26.92 17.19 -3.83
N THR A 6 27.89 17.30 -2.92
CA THR A 6 28.61 16.13 -2.38
C THR A 6 27.69 15.20 -1.60
N GLN A 7 26.76 15.75 -0.80
CA GLN A 7 25.75 14.96 -0.09
C GLN A 7 24.78 14.25 -1.04
N LEU A 8 24.35 14.93 -2.10
CA LEU A 8 23.44 14.36 -3.08
C LEU A 8 24.09 13.17 -3.81
N SER A 9 25.33 13.35 -4.28
CA SER A 9 26.09 12.27 -4.91
C SER A 9 26.33 11.10 -3.95
N TRP A 10 26.56 11.39 -2.67
CA TRP A 10 26.70 10.35 -1.64
C TRP A 10 25.43 9.53 -1.44
N TYR A 11 24.25 10.16 -1.42
CA TYR A 11 23.00 9.41 -1.31
C TYR A 11 22.73 8.54 -2.55
N TRP A 12 23.00 9.04 -3.76
CA TRP A 12 22.92 8.23 -4.97
C TRP A 12 23.85 7.02 -4.93
N PHE A 13 25.09 7.22 -4.47
CA PHE A 13 26.05 6.13 -4.30
C PHE A 13 25.54 5.07 -3.33
N LEU A 14 25.03 5.48 -2.15
CA LEU A 14 24.45 4.57 -1.17
C LEU A 14 23.23 3.81 -1.68
N LEU A 15 22.42 4.45 -2.52
CA LEU A 15 21.26 3.82 -3.15
C LEU A 15 21.70 2.75 -4.13
N VAL A 16 22.58 3.08 -5.08
CA VAL A 16 23.07 2.13 -6.11
C VAL A 16 23.75 0.93 -5.45
N PHE A 17 24.66 1.17 -4.51
CA PHE A 17 25.33 0.09 -3.79
C PHE A 17 24.35 -0.74 -2.94
N GLY A 18 23.36 -0.07 -2.34
CA GLY A 18 22.27 -0.71 -1.62
C GLY A 18 21.45 -1.66 -2.47
N SER A 19 21.10 -1.23 -3.69
CA SER A 19 20.36 -2.04 -4.66
C SER A 19 21.16 -3.26 -5.08
N LEU A 20 22.47 -3.13 -5.34
CA LEU A 20 23.35 -4.27 -5.64
C LEU A 20 23.44 -5.26 -4.47
N ALA A 21 23.59 -4.75 -3.24
CA ALA A 21 23.60 -5.60 -2.05
C ALA A 21 22.25 -6.31 -1.83
N HIS A 22 21.13 -5.62 -2.09
CA HIS A 22 19.81 -6.22 -2.02
C HIS A 22 19.64 -7.34 -3.05
N LEU A 23 20.08 -7.12 -4.30
CA LEU A 23 20.06 -8.17 -5.33
C LEU A 23 20.88 -9.41 -4.93
N ALA A 24 21.99 -9.24 -4.22
CA ALA A 24 22.82 -10.36 -3.79
C ALA A 24 22.30 -11.08 -2.52
N THR A 25 21.60 -10.38 -1.63
CA THR A 25 21.28 -10.90 -0.27
C THR A 25 19.79 -10.98 0.04
N GLY A 26 18.92 -10.39 -0.79
CA GLY A 26 17.50 -10.18 -0.53
C GLY A 26 17.19 -9.16 0.57
N LYS A 27 18.21 -8.49 1.15
CA LYS A 27 18.04 -7.56 2.28
C LYS A 27 18.44 -6.15 1.90
N THR A 28 17.56 -5.18 2.15
CA THR A 28 17.84 -3.75 1.91
C THR A 28 18.66 -3.17 3.06
N PRO A 29 19.88 -2.65 2.83
CA PRO A 29 20.66 -2.04 3.90
C PRO A 29 19.97 -0.79 4.47
N LYS A 30 19.96 -0.63 5.79
CA LYS A 30 19.34 0.52 6.48
C LYS A 30 19.82 1.88 5.94
N LYS A 31 21.11 1.99 5.61
CA LYS A 31 21.70 3.22 5.04
C LYS A 31 21.11 3.57 3.68
N SER A 32 20.82 2.57 2.85
CA SER A 32 20.26 2.76 1.52
C SER A 32 18.79 3.19 1.61
N HIS A 33 18.02 2.62 2.52
CA HIS A 33 16.66 3.11 2.81
C HIS A 33 16.67 4.59 3.23
N LEU A 34 17.53 4.96 4.20
CA LEU A 34 17.67 6.36 4.62
C LEU A 34 18.16 7.29 3.49
N SER A 35 18.94 6.76 2.53
CA SER A 35 19.40 7.55 1.39
C SER A 35 18.26 7.96 0.45
N VAL A 36 17.24 7.11 0.28
CA VAL A 36 16.04 7.44 -0.52
C VAL A 36 15.28 8.59 0.14
N VAL A 37 15.08 8.54 1.46
CA VAL A 37 14.46 9.64 2.23
C VAL A 37 15.28 10.92 2.09
N GLY A 38 16.61 10.81 2.19
CA GLY A 38 17.52 11.94 1.99
C GLY A 38 17.42 12.57 0.60
N LEU A 39 17.37 11.73 -0.44
CA LEU A 39 17.17 12.16 -1.84
C LEU A 39 15.83 12.87 -2.00
N PHE A 40 14.76 12.32 -1.44
CA PHE A 40 13.43 12.93 -1.49
C PHE A 40 13.44 14.34 -0.89
N CYS A 41 13.92 14.48 0.36
CA CYS A 41 13.95 15.77 1.05
C CYS A 41 14.84 16.81 0.36
N LYS A 42 15.97 16.39 -0.23
CA LYS A 42 16.91 17.31 -0.90
C LYS A 42 16.47 17.74 -2.30
N THR A 43 15.75 16.87 -3.00
CA THR A 43 15.32 17.12 -4.39
C THR A 43 13.86 17.54 -4.52
N GLN A 44 13.14 17.61 -3.39
CA GLN A 44 11.70 17.88 -3.35
C GLN A 44 10.93 16.87 -4.21
N GLY A 45 11.28 15.59 -4.09
CA GLY A 45 10.62 14.51 -4.84
C GLY A 45 11.18 14.21 -6.22
N ARG A 46 11.93 15.12 -6.87
CA ARG A 46 12.45 14.89 -8.24
C ARG A 46 13.29 13.63 -8.40
N ALA A 47 14.02 13.22 -7.36
CA ALA A 47 14.76 11.95 -7.38
C ALA A 47 13.82 10.74 -7.45
N ASN A 48 12.66 10.79 -6.78
CA ASN A 48 11.65 9.74 -6.86
C ASN A 48 10.99 9.71 -8.24
N ASP A 49 10.73 10.86 -8.86
CA ASP A 49 10.17 10.92 -10.23
C ASP A 49 11.14 10.28 -11.23
N PHE A 50 12.44 10.58 -11.10
CA PHE A 50 13.49 9.97 -11.90
C PHE A 50 13.57 8.46 -11.66
N LEU A 51 13.59 8.01 -10.40
CA LEU A 51 13.62 6.58 -10.07
C LEU A 51 12.38 5.86 -10.60
N SER A 52 11.19 6.45 -10.47
CA SER A 52 9.94 5.91 -10.99
C SER A 52 9.98 5.78 -12.51
N THR A 53 10.57 6.76 -13.21
CA THR A 53 10.80 6.70 -14.66
C THR A 53 11.78 5.61 -15.08
N VAL A 54 12.78 5.31 -14.26
CA VAL A 54 13.71 4.20 -14.51
C VAL A 54 13.00 2.87 -14.24
N LEU A 55 12.29 2.78 -13.12
CA LEU A 55 11.56 1.57 -12.72
C LEU A 55 10.44 1.21 -13.68
N SER A 56 9.70 2.18 -14.23
CA SER A 56 8.67 1.94 -15.25
C SER A 56 9.22 1.33 -16.53
N LYS A 57 10.48 1.60 -16.87
CA LYS A 57 11.15 0.99 -18.02
C LYS A 57 11.63 -0.43 -17.74
N ILE A 58 12.07 -0.70 -16.50
CA ILE A 58 12.54 -2.03 -16.08
C ILE A 58 11.35 -2.96 -15.83
N TYR A 59 10.28 -2.44 -15.24
CA TYR A 59 9.06 -3.14 -14.85
C TYR A 59 7.83 -2.47 -15.51
N PRO A 60 7.67 -2.61 -16.84
CA PRO A 60 6.57 -1.98 -17.55
C PRO A 60 5.21 -2.52 -17.09
N PRO A 61 4.13 -1.72 -17.21
CA PRO A 61 2.77 -2.20 -16.95
C PRO A 61 2.46 -3.45 -17.77
N TYR A 62 1.78 -4.43 -17.16
CA TYR A 62 1.31 -5.60 -17.88
C TYR A 62 -0.07 -5.35 -18.51
N LYS A 63 -0.39 -6.15 -19.53
CA LYS A 63 -1.68 -6.09 -20.20
C LYS A 63 -2.75 -6.70 -19.30
N ILE A 64 -3.70 -5.88 -18.88
CA ILE A 64 -4.91 -6.31 -18.19
C ILE A 64 -6.00 -6.34 -19.26
N GLU A 65 -6.55 -7.53 -19.53
CA GLU A 65 -7.70 -7.66 -20.43
C GLU A 65 -8.89 -6.86 -19.90
N GLU A 66 -9.75 -6.39 -20.80
CA GLU A 66 -10.95 -5.66 -20.40
C GLU A 66 -11.82 -6.54 -19.51
N THR A 67 -11.77 -6.25 -18.22
CA THR A 67 -12.40 -7.02 -17.16
C THR A 67 -13.23 -6.06 -16.33
N SER A 68 -14.48 -6.42 -16.10
CA SER A 68 -15.34 -5.75 -15.14
C SER A 68 -14.92 -6.19 -13.74
N GLY A 69 -14.35 -5.27 -12.99
CA GLY A 69 -14.04 -5.47 -11.58
C GLY A 69 -15.02 -4.73 -10.67
N VAL A 70 -14.58 -4.52 -9.43
CA VAL A 70 -15.29 -3.78 -8.39
C VAL A 70 -15.62 -2.35 -8.80
N LEU A 71 -14.75 -1.70 -9.59
CA LEU A 71 -15.00 -0.35 -10.11
C LEU A 71 -15.75 -0.35 -11.46
N GLN A 72 -16.27 -1.50 -11.88
CA GLN A 72 -16.87 -1.70 -13.20
C GLN A 72 -15.91 -1.33 -14.35
N SER A 73 -16.40 -1.24 -15.58
CA SER A 73 -15.57 -0.87 -16.73
C SER A 73 -15.29 0.64 -16.73
N LEU A 74 -14.06 1.03 -16.40
CA LEU A 74 -13.62 2.43 -16.45
C LEU A 74 -13.35 2.87 -17.89
N SER A 75 -14.07 3.88 -18.38
CA SER A 75 -13.79 4.54 -19.65
C SER A 75 -12.42 5.25 -19.64
N THR A 76 -11.87 5.54 -20.81
CA THR A 76 -10.60 6.29 -20.92
C THR A 76 -10.68 7.65 -20.23
N LYS A 77 -11.82 8.34 -20.36
CA LYS A 77 -12.05 9.64 -19.71
C LYS A 77 -12.02 9.53 -18.19
N GLU A 78 -12.68 8.52 -17.62
CA GLU A 78 -12.67 8.30 -16.17
C GLU A 78 -11.27 7.94 -15.67
N GLN A 79 -10.51 7.15 -16.43
CA GLN A 79 -9.11 6.85 -16.09
C GLN A 79 -8.24 8.12 -16.08
N ASP A 80 -8.45 9.06 -17.02
CA ASP A 80 -7.76 10.36 -17.02
C ASP A 80 -8.18 11.23 -15.84
N GLU A 81 -9.46 11.25 -15.50
CA GLU A 81 -9.97 11.96 -14.31
C GLU A 81 -9.35 11.41 -13.01
N ILE A 82 -9.31 10.08 -12.87
CA ILE A 82 -8.67 9.41 -11.73
C ILE A 82 -7.19 9.78 -11.65
N GLN A 83 -6.46 9.68 -12.76
CA GLN A 83 -5.03 10.01 -12.81
C GLN A 83 -4.78 11.45 -12.37
N ASN A 84 -5.54 12.40 -12.91
CA ASN A 84 -5.40 13.81 -12.59
C ASN A 84 -5.69 14.10 -11.11
N SER A 85 -6.71 13.47 -10.51
CA SER A 85 -6.98 13.60 -9.07
C SER A 85 -5.85 13.02 -8.22
N LEU A 86 -5.31 11.85 -8.57
CA LEU A 86 -4.22 11.24 -7.81
C LEU A 86 -2.95 12.08 -7.87
N GLU A 87 -2.59 12.60 -9.04
CA GLU A 87 -1.39 13.45 -9.20
C GLU A 87 -1.52 14.80 -8.48
N LYS A 88 -2.72 15.39 -8.51
CA LYS A 88 -2.94 16.73 -7.95
C LYS A 88 -3.25 16.72 -6.46
N ASP A 89 -4.17 15.84 -6.05
CA ASP A 89 -4.79 15.86 -4.73
C ASP A 89 -4.27 14.72 -3.84
N GLY A 90 -3.58 13.72 -4.42
CA GLY A 90 -3.04 12.56 -3.70
C GLY A 90 -4.09 11.49 -3.35
N TYR A 91 -5.34 11.68 -3.76
CA TYR A 91 -6.43 10.72 -3.59
C TYR A 91 -7.51 10.90 -4.67
N HIS A 92 -8.35 9.88 -4.85
CA HIS A 92 -9.53 9.96 -5.70
C HIS A 92 -10.70 9.25 -4.99
N VAL A 93 -11.90 9.83 -5.07
CA VAL A 93 -13.13 9.25 -4.53
C VAL A 93 -13.95 8.68 -5.67
N PHE A 94 -14.03 7.35 -5.73
CA PHE A 94 -14.83 6.66 -6.74
C PHE A 94 -16.33 6.91 -6.53
N LYS A 95 -17.06 7.10 -7.63
CA LYS A 95 -18.52 7.25 -7.61
C LYS A 95 -19.21 5.92 -7.32
N GLU A 96 -18.69 4.86 -7.93
CA GLU A 96 -19.16 3.50 -7.72
C GLU A 96 -18.84 3.03 -6.31
N ARG A 97 -19.76 2.27 -5.74
CA ARG A 97 -19.65 1.71 -4.39
C ARG A 97 -19.59 0.20 -4.46
N LEU A 98 -18.98 -0.40 -3.45
CA LEU A 98 -19.09 -1.84 -3.22
C LEU A 98 -20.57 -2.22 -3.07
N SER A 99 -20.95 -3.37 -3.61
CA SER A 99 -22.31 -3.86 -3.46
C SER A 99 -22.63 -4.10 -1.98
N PRO A 100 -23.89 -3.90 -1.54
CA PRO A 100 -24.28 -4.19 -0.16
C PRO A 100 -23.94 -5.62 0.27
N GLU A 101 -24.09 -6.57 -0.66
CA GLU A 101 -23.79 -7.99 -0.44
C GLU A 101 -22.30 -8.21 -0.23
N PHE A 102 -21.43 -7.51 -0.98
CA PHE A 102 -19.98 -7.59 -0.79
C PHE A 102 -19.57 -7.06 0.58
N CYS A 103 -20.10 -5.90 0.96
CA CYS A 103 -19.89 -5.31 2.28
C CYS A 103 -20.33 -6.24 3.41
N GLU A 104 -21.49 -6.89 3.26
CA GLU A 104 -22.00 -7.85 4.24
C GLU A 104 -21.08 -9.06 4.36
N ARG A 105 -20.55 -9.59 3.24
CA ARG A 105 -19.59 -10.71 3.31
C ARG A 105 -18.33 -10.33 4.09
N ILE A 106 -17.73 -9.18 3.80
CA ILE A 106 -16.56 -8.68 4.56
C ILE A 106 -16.89 -8.54 6.04
N LEU A 107 -18.04 -7.94 6.35
CA LEU A 107 -18.48 -7.76 7.73
C LEU A 107 -18.60 -9.12 8.43
N GLN A 108 -19.29 -10.08 7.82
CA GLN A 108 -19.48 -11.42 8.39
C GLN A 108 -18.17 -12.18 8.58
N GLN A 109 -17.16 -12.00 7.72
CA GLN A 109 -15.84 -12.59 7.95
C GLN A 109 -15.07 -11.88 9.05
N SER A 110 -15.06 -10.54 9.06
CA SER A 110 -14.36 -9.77 10.09
C SER A 110 -14.86 -10.08 11.52
N LEU A 111 -16.16 -10.37 11.68
CA LEU A 111 -16.75 -10.73 12.97
C LEU A 111 -16.31 -12.13 13.48
N LYS A 112 -15.81 -13.00 12.60
CA LYS A 112 -15.35 -14.34 12.96
C LYS A 112 -13.89 -14.39 13.39
N VAL A 113 -13.11 -13.36 13.07
CA VAL A 113 -11.66 -13.30 13.33
C VAL A 113 -11.39 -12.79 14.75
N ASP A 114 -10.37 -13.35 15.38
CA ASP A 114 -9.91 -12.91 16.69
C ASP A 114 -9.03 -11.66 16.53
N CYS A 115 -9.48 -10.52 17.02
CA CYS A 115 -8.74 -9.26 16.94
C CYS A 115 -7.82 -9.10 18.15
N PHE A 116 -6.71 -8.36 17.99
CA PHE A 116 -5.97 -7.83 19.12
C PHE A 116 -6.81 -6.78 19.86
N LEU A 117 -6.90 -6.94 21.18
CA LEU A 117 -7.59 -5.99 22.03
C LEU A 117 -6.65 -4.85 22.39
N SER A 118 -7.08 -3.61 22.14
CA SER A 118 -6.31 -2.41 22.48
C SER A 118 -7.16 -1.40 23.25
N GLY A 119 -6.55 -0.74 24.23
CA GLY A 119 -7.19 0.18 25.16
C GLY A 119 -6.49 0.21 26.52
N ASP A 120 -6.58 1.34 27.22
CA ASP A 120 -5.85 1.58 28.48
C ASP A 120 -6.17 0.53 29.57
N GLU A 121 -7.42 0.08 29.64
CA GLU A 121 -7.86 -0.91 30.64
C GLU A 121 -7.31 -2.31 30.34
N VAL A 122 -7.31 -2.73 29.08
CA VAL A 122 -6.83 -4.06 28.65
C VAL A 122 -5.33 -4.21 28.93
N VAL A 123 -4.55 -3.15 28.67
CA VAL A 123 -3.10 -3.16 28.90
C VAL A 123 -2.77 -3.28 30.39
N ARG A 124 -3.59 -2.69 31.28
CA ARG A 124 -3.37 -2.72 32.73
C ARG A 124 -3.67 -4.05 33.37
N GLU A 125 -4.75 -4.73 32.97
CA GLU A 125 -5.21 -5.93 33.67
C GLU A 125 -4.52 -7.21 33.21
N LYS A 126 -4.11 -7.27 31.94
CA LYS A 126 -4.10 -8.54 31.22
C LYS A 126 -3.02 -8.70 30.15
N GLY A 127 -2.16 -7.68 29.99
CA GLY A 127 -1.03 -7.67 29.05
C GLY A 127 -1.41 -7.36 27.59
N ARG A 128 -0.40 -7.15 26.73
CA ARG A 128 -0.54 -6.61 25.37
C ARG A 128 -1.01 -7.59 24.28
N ASN A 129 -1.15 -8.89 24.58
CA ASN A 129 -1.41 -9.93 23.57
C ASN A 129 -2.76 -10.62 23.75
N GLN A 130 -3.75 -9.90 24.28
CA GLN A 130 -5.11 -10.39 24.39
C GLN A 130 -5.76 -10.40 23.01
N ARG A 131 -6.36 -11.53 22.62
CA ARG A 131 -7.17 -11.64 21.42
C ARG A 131 -8.60 -12.04 21.76
N ALA A 132 -9.58 -11.44 21.10
CA ALA A 132 -10.97 -11.87 21.16
C ALA A 132 -11.75 -11.38 19.94
N LYS A 133 -12.82 -12.11 19.60
CA LYS A 133 -13.81 -11.66 18.62
C LYS A 133 -14.56 -10.43 19.10
N TYR A 134 -14.96 -9.60 18.16
CA TYR A 134 -15.85 -8.48 18.44
C TYR A 134 -17.25 -9.00 18.77
N ASP A 135 -17.77 -8.61 19.93
CA ASP A 135 -19.16 -8.80 20.33
C ASP A 135 -19.73 -7.44 20.76
N ARG A 136 -20.71 -6.96 19.99
CA ARG A 136 -21.34 -5.67 20.22
C ARG A 136 -22.10 -5.62 21.55
N ASN A 137 -22.65 -6.74 22.00
CA ASN A 137 -23.45 -6.80 23.23
C ASN A 137 -22.57 -6.90 24.48
N ASN A 138 -21.30 -7.28 24.32
CA ASN A 138 -20.35 -7.43 25.41
C ASN A 138 -18.93 -7.01 24.97
N PRO A 139 -18.70 -5.71 24.69
CA PRO A 139 -17.41 -5.22 24.25
C PRO A 139 -16.37 -5.40 25.37
N ARG A 140 -15.22 -5.98 25.01
CA ARG A 140 -14.09 -6.26 25.93
C ARG A 140 -12.96 -5.24 25.83
N ALA A 141 -12.99 -4.38 24.82
CA ALA A 141 -12.00 -3.36 24.55
C ALA A 141 -12.61 -2.18 23.79
N ALA A 142 -11.96 -1.03 23.85
CA ALA A 142 -12.33 0.14 23.02
C ALA A 142 -11.97 -0.08 21.55
N PHE A 143 -10.85 -0.77 21.29
CA PHE A 143 -10.36 -1.05 19.94
C PHE A 143 -10.13 -2.54 19.72
N TYR A 144 -10.57 -3.00 18.55
CA TYR A 144 -10.36 -4.35 18.03
C TYR A 144 -9.54 -4.21 16.76
N ILE A 145 -8.27 -4.59 16.83
CA ILE A 145 -7.33 -4.48 15.71
C ILE A 145 -7.24 -5.86 15.04
N LEU A 146 -7.73 -5.95 13.81
CA LEU A 146 -7.57 -7.15 13.01
C LEU A 146 -6.08 -7.32 12.63
N PRO A 147 -5.46 -8.48 12.89
CA PRO A 147 -4.08 -8.73 12.48
C PRO A 147 -3.96 -8.74 10.96
N GLU A 148 -2.87 -8.21 10.40
CA GLU A 148 -2.66 -8.14 8.95
C GLU A 148 -2.69 -9.52 8.29
N ASP A 149 -2.02 -10.51 8.90
CA ASP A 149 -2.03 -11.90 8.42
C ASP A 149 -3.47 -12.43 8.25
N ASP A 150 -4.31 -12.26 9.27
CA ASP A 150 -5.70 -12.73 9.24
C ASP A 150 -6.56 -11.96 8.21
N ILE A 151 -6.28 -10.67 7.98
CA ILE A 151 -6.95 -9.87 6.95
C ILE A 151 -6.60 -10.40 5.55
N THR A 152 -5.32 -10.69 5.31
CA THR A 152 -4.86 -11.16 4.01
C THR A 152 -5.35 -12.56 3.65
N ASP A 153 -5.72 -13.36 4.65
CA ASP A 153 -6.35 -14.66 4.46
C ASP A 153 -7.86 -14.57 4.14
N MET A 154 -8.48 -13.40 4.28
CA MET A 154 -9.89 -13.20 3.92
C MET A 154 -10.06 -13.19 2.41
N LYS A 155 -10.86 -14.14 1.88
CA LYS A 155 -11.15 -14.27 0.46
C LYS A 155 -11.67 -12.97 -0.16
N GLU A 156 -12.55 -12.27 0.52
CA GLU A 156 -13.14 -11.02 0.06
C GLU A 156 -12.11 -9.89 -0.03
N VAL A 157 -11.13 -9.87 0.88
CA VAL A 157 -10.01 -8.92 0.81
C VAL A 157 -9.11 -9.28 -0.37
N GLN A 158 -8.79 -10.57 -0.56
CA GLN A 158 -8.03 -11.04 -1.71
C GLN A 158 -8.71 -10.69 -3.04
N GLU A 159 -10.03 -10.84 -3.13
CA GLU A 159 -10.84 -10.44 -4.29
C GLU A 159 -10.69 -8.95 -4.59
N LEU A 160 -10.68 -8.10 -3.56
CA LEU A 160 -10.52 -6.65 -3.71
C LEU A 160 -9.08 -6.25 -4.08
N VAL A 161 -8.06 -6.77 -3.38
CA VAL A 161 -6.67 -6.37 -3.63
C VAL A 161 -6.12 -6.91 -4.96
N CYS A 162 -6.69 -8.01 -5.45
CA CYS A 162 -6.39 -8.58 -6.76
C CYS A 162 -7.35 -8.11 -7.86
N ASP A 163 -8.21 -7.13 -7.57
CA ASP A 163 -9.18 -6.65 -8.54
C ASP A 163 -8.48 -5.97 -9.74
N PRO A 164 -8.79 -6.39 -10.98
CA PRO A 164 -8.10 -5.90 -12.17
C PRO A 164 -8.33 -4.41 -12.43
N THR A 165 -9.48 -3.85 -11.99
CA THR A 165 -9.77 -2.42 -12.17
C THR A 165 -8.95 -1.56 -11.21
N LEU A 166 -8.78 -2.00 -9.96
CA LEU A 166 -7.90 -1.35 -8.98
C LEU A 166 -6.44 -1.46 -9.39
N ILE A 167 -6.00 -2.63 -9.84
CA ILE A 167 -4.65 -2.83 -10.39
C ILE A 167 -4.44 -1.93 -11.60
N LYS A 168 -5.40 -1.80 -12.51
CA LYS A 168 -5.29 -0.93 -13.69
C LYS A 168 -5.11 0.54 -13.29
N VAL A 169 -5.83 1.01 -12.28
CA VAL A 169 -5.64 2.36 -11.71
C VAL A 169 -4.24 2.49 -11.12
N ALA A 170 -3.78 1.53 -10.32
CA ALA A 170 -2.44 1.54 -9.74
C ALA A 170 -1.33 1.53 -10.80
N GLN A 171 -1.46 0.70 -11.85
CA GLN A 171 -0.55 0.66 -12.98
C GLN A 171 -0.48 2.00 -13.71
N ARG A 172 -1.63 2.64 -13.94
CA ARG A 172 -1.70 3.94 -14.62
C ARG A 172 -1.02 5.02 -13.78
N TYR A 173 -1.29 5.04 -12.47
CA TYR A 173 -0.70 6.01 -11.55
C TYR A 173 0.82 5.85 -11.42
N LEU A 174 1.31 4.62 -11.24
CA LEU A 174 2.74 4.34 -11.07
C LEU A 174 3.50 4.27 -12.40
N ASN A 175 2.78 4.16 -13.52
CA ASN A 175 3.32 3.85 -14.84
C ASN A 175 4.23 2.60 -14.84
N ALA A 176 3.98 1.65 -13.96
CA ALA A 176 4.81 0.47 -13.75
C ALA A 176 3.96 -0.74 -13.35
N ASN A 177 4.57 -1.92 -13.27
CA ASN A 177 3.95 -3.10 -12.68
C ASN A 177 3.89 -2.98 -11.14
N PRO A 178 2.71 -2.77 -10.51
CA PRO A 178 2.58 -2.66 -9.07
C PRO A 178 2.81 -4.02 -8.41
N PHE A 179 3.48 -4.00 -7.27
CA PHE A 179 3.57 -5.13 -6.36
C PHE A 179 2.81 -4.79 -5.09
N LEU A 180 1.90 -5.68 -4.69
CA LEU A 180 1.23 -5.55 -3.40
C LEU A 180 2.24 -5.86 -2.29
N VAL A 181 2.40 -4.94 -1.34
CA VAL A 181 3.18 -5.17 -0.12
C VAL A 181 2.22 -5.17 1.05
N VAL A 182 2.28 -6.21 1.85
CA VAL A 182 1.67 -6.26 3.17
C VAL A 182 2.81 -6.13 4.18
N SER A 183 2.68 -5.20 5.11
CA SER A 183 3.73 -4.83 6.05
C SER A 183 3.73 -5.77 7.26
N ALA A 184 4.46 -6.88 7.17
CA ALA A 184 4.72 -7.76 8.30
C ALA A 184 5.45 -7.07 9.47
#